data_AF-A0A0B2SRS9-F1
#
_entry.id   AF-A0A0B2SRS9-F1
#
_cell.length_a   1.000
_cell.length_b   1.000
_cell.length_c   1.000
_cell.angle_alpha   90.00
_cell.angle_beta   90.00
_cell.angle_gamma   90.00
#
_symmetry.space_group_name_H-M   'P 1'
#
loop_
_entity.id
_entity.type
_entity.pdbx_description
1 polymer ?
#
loop_
_entity_poly.entity_id
_entity_poly.type
_entity_poly.pdbx_seq_one_letter_code
_entity_poly.pdbx_strand_id
1 'polypeptide(L)'
;MQAMYGVKVETVFICRVFTAAFSGSSKKLTNLNAVDIHSWDLDFRRLQNLVNEEIRVRFSGGKFTVLNELEAVDASVKILYPTIQTGVDTIEIEWLLKTVEELRAGAEKLSQGNNLLAKGVDGFFEAVMTSRDTLLSSVRFDKIVNDRSLGRNRDMQLVH
;
A
#
# COMPACT_ATOMS: atom_id res chain seq x y z
N MET A 1 -8.50 13.60 19.20
CA MET A 1 -9.02 12.38 18.52
C MET A 1 -9.07 12.48 17.00
N GLN A 2 -9.17 13.68 16.40
CA GLN A 2 -9.32 13.85 14.94
C GLN A 2 -8.12 13.35 14.11
N ALA A 3 -6.89 13.60 14.57
CA ALA A 3 -5.67 13.12 13.87
C ALA A 3 -5.55 11.59 13.87
N MET A 4 -5.82 10.94 15.01
CA MET A 4 -5.81 9.48 15.12
C MET A 4 -6.89 8.83 14.25
N TYR A 5 -8.05 9.46 14.12
CA TYR A 5 -9.09 9.01 13.21
C TYR A 5 -8.66 9.16 11.74
N GLY A 6 -8.00 10.28 11.38
CA GLY A 6 -7.40 10.47 10.05
C GLY A 6 -6.42 9.38 9.66
N VAL A 7 -5.46 9.04 10.54
CA VAL A 7 -4.49 7.96 10.31
C VAL A 7 -5.20 6.62 10.05
N LYS A 8 -6.26 6.31 10.79
CA LYS A 8 -7.05 5.07 10.58
C LYS A 8 -7.72 5.08 9.20
N VAL A 9 -8.36 6.19 8.83
CA VAL A 9 -9.04 6.35 7.54
C VAL A 9 -8.06 6.21 6.38
N GLU A 10 -6.89 6.85 6.47
CA GLU A 10 -5.81 6.76 5.48
C GLU A 10 -5.24 5.34 5.39
N THR A 11 -5.02 4.67 6.52
CA THR A 11 -4.56 3.27 6.54
C THR A 11 -5.56 2.35 5.82
N VAL A 12 -6.85 2.46 6.12
CA VAL A 12 -7.89 1.66 5.46
C VAL A 12 -7.96 1.98 3.96
N PHE A 13 -7.79 3.24 3.58
CA PHE A 13 -7.75 3.67 2.18
C PHE A 13 -6.60 2.98 1.44
N ILE A 14 -5.39 3.00 1.99
CA ILE A 14 -4.21 2.37 1.38
C ILE A 14 -4.41 0.85 1.23
N CYS A 15 -4.93 0.17 2.26
CA CYS A 15 -5.23 -1.26 2.17
C CYS A 15 -6.27 -1.58 1.08
N ARG A 16 -7.25 -0.71 0.87
CA ARG A 16 -8.23 -0.85 -0.23
C ARG A 16 -7.58 -0.69 -1.60
N VAL A 17 -6.66 0.26 -1.75
CA VAL A 17 -5.88 0.44 -2.99
C VAL A 17 -5.12 -0.84 -3.33
N PHE A 18 -4.38 -1.41 -2.36
CA PHE A 18 -3.68 -2.69 -2.55
C PHE A 18 -4.64 -3.84 -2.88
N THR A 19 -5.78 -3.92 -2.18
CA THR A 19 -6.79 -4.96 -2.44
C THR A 19 -7.34 -4.85 -3.85
N ALA A 20 -7.66 -3.64 -4.32
CA ALA A 20 -8.16 -3.43 -5.68
C ALA A 20 -7.09 -3.75 -6.74
N ALA A 21 -5.85 -3.33 -6.50
CA ALA A 21 -4.70 -3.62 -7.34
C ALA A 21 -4.50 -5.14 -7.49
N PHE A 22 -4.35 -5.86 -6.38
CA PHE A 22 -4.06 -7.30 -6.39
C PHE A 22 -5.25 -8.17 -6.79
N SER A 23 -6.49 -7.72 -6.59
CA SER A 23 -7.67 -8.44 -7.09
C SER A 23 -7.96 -8.19 -8.58
N GLY A 24 -7.20 -7.31 -9.23
CA GLY A 24 -7.44 -6.94 -10.62
C GLY A 24 -8.78 -6.22 -10.83
N SER A 25 -9.38 -5.66 -9.78
CA SER A 25 -10.78 -5.22 -9.79
C SER A 25 -10.97 -3.88 -9.09
N SER A 26 -11.18 -2.83 -9.90
CA SER A 26 -11.56 -1.50 -9.42
C SER A 26 -12.89 -1.45 -8.66
N LYS A 27 -13.76 -2.47 -8.77
CA LYS A 27 -15.01 -2.60 -7.99
C LYS A 27 -14.79 -2.64 -6.47
N LYS A 28 -13.58 -2.95 -6.02
CA LYS A 28 -13.21 -2.99 -4.60
C LYS A 28 -12.82 -1.61 -4.03
N LEU A 29 -12.63 -0.60 -4.91
CA LEU A 29 -12.42 0.80 -4.54
C LEU A 29 -13.74 1.45 -4.16
N THR A 30 -14.24 1.11 -2.98
CA THR A 30 -15.36 1.83 -2.37
C THR A 30 -14.84 3.08 -1.70
N ASN A 31 -15.58 4.19 -1.84
CA ASN A 31 -15.23 5.43 -1.16
C ASN A 31 -15.36 5.23 0.35
N LEU A 32 -14.39 5.75 1.09
CA LEU A 32 -14.49 5.84 2.55
C LEU A 32 -15.12 7.19 2.84
N ASN A 33 -16.38 7.18 3.28
CA ASN A 33 -16.99 8.38 3.83
C ASN A 33 -16.39 8.60 5.22
N ALA A 34 -15.39 9.46 5.31
CA ALA A 34 -15.08 10.10 6.57
C ALA A 34 -16.24 11.05 6.92
N VAL A 35 -16.48 11.24 8.21
CA VAL A 35 -17.51 12.16 8.68
C VAL A 35 -16.99 13.59 8.45
N ASP A 36 -17.75 14.43 7.74
CA ASP A 36 -17.49 15.84 7.35
C ASP A 36 -17.30 16.84 8.53
N ILE A 37 -16.65 16.39 9.60
CA ILE A 37 -16.44 17.12 10.85
C ILE A 37 -14.96 17.52 11.00
N HIS A 38 -14.06 16.98 10.18
CA HIS A 38 -12.61 17.15 10.35
C HIS A 38 -11.99 18.03 9.25
N SER A 39 -11.02 18.86 9.62
CA SER A 39 -10.36 19.79 8.71
C SER A 39 -9.60 19.11 7.56
N TRP A 40 -9.16 17.86 7.75
CA TRP A 40 -8.44 17.07 6.73
C TRP A 40 -9.37 16.34 5.74
N ASP A 41 -10.68 16.35 5.99
CA ASP A 41 -11.63 15.52 5.25
C ASP A 41 -11.78 15.93 3.77
N LEU A 42 -11.71 17.23 3.48
CA LEU A 42 -11.72 17.74 2.10
C LEU A 42 -10.49 17.27 1.32
N ASP A 43 -9.31 17.37 1.92
CA ASP A 43 -8.05 16.97 1.29
C ASP A 43 -7.99 15.45 1.11
N PHE A 44 -8.49 14.69 2.08
CA PHE A 44 -8.63 13.24 1.97
C PHE A 44 -9.56 12.84 0.83
N ARG A 45 -10.74 13.47 0.69
CA ARG A 45 -11.66 13.19 -0.44
C ARG A 45 -11.02 13.50 -1.79
N ARG A 46 -10.25 14.59 -1.89
CA ARG A 46 -9.50 14.91 -3.11
C ARG A 46 -8.48 13.83 -3.45
N LEU A 47 -7.67 13.41 -2.47
CA LEU A 47 -6.69 12.33 -2.64
C LEU A 47 -7.35 11.01 -3.05
N GLN A 48 -8.39 10.62 -2.32
CA GLN A 48 -9.13 9.39 -2.59
C GLN A 48 -9.71 9.39 -4.01
N ASN A 49 -10.34 10.49 -4.44
CA ASN A 49 -10.90 10.60 -5.78
C ASN A 49 -9.80 10.50 -6.85
N LEU A 50 -8.69 11.23 -6.68
CA LEU A 50 -7.60 11.23 -7.65
C LEU A 50 -7.00 9.83 -7.83
N VAL A 51 -6.70 9.15 -6.72
CA VAL A 51 -6.13 7.79 -6.75
C VAL A 51 -7.16 6.77 -7.26
N ASN A 52 -8.42 6.85 -6.83
CA ASN A 52 -9.45 5.93 -7.28
C ASN A 52 -9.72 6.06 -8.78
N GLU A 53 -9.74 7.29 -9.32
CA GLU A 53 -9.87 7.52 -10.76
C GLU A 53 -8.66 6.98 -11.52
N GLU A 54 -7.43 7.26 -11.07
CA GLU A 54 -6.22 6.74 -11.73
C GLU A 54 -6.25 5.21 -11.80
N ILE A 55 -6.60 4.55 -10.69
CA ILE A 55 -6.70 3.08 -10.67
C ILE A 55 -7.82 2.60 -11.61
N ARG A 56 -8.98 3.30 -11.63
CA ARG A 56 -10.09 2.92 -12.50
C ARG A 56 -9.72 3.08 -13.98
N VAL A 57 -9.02 4.15 -14.34
CA VAL A 57 -8.48 4.37 -15.69
C VAL A 57 -7.55 3.24 -16.08
N ARG A 58 -6.59 2.89 -15.21
CA ARG A 58 -5.65 1.77 -15.43
C ARG A 58 -6.38 0.45 -15.68
N PHE A 59 -7.42 0.14 -14.89
CA PHE A 59 -8.21 -1.08 -15.07
C PHE A 59 -9.16 -1.04 -16.28
N SER A 60 -9.66 0.13 -16.68
CA SER A 60 -10.58 0.28 -17.82
C SER A 60 -9.93 -0.03 -19.17
N GLY A 61 -8.59 0.04 -19.26
CA GLY A 61 -7.82 -0.39 -20.42
C GLY A 61 -7.77 -1.92 -20.64
N GLY A 62 -8.49 -2.70 -19.83
CA GLY A 62 -8.65 -4.15 -19.96
C GLY A 62 -7.46 -4.99 -19.50
N LYS A 63 -6.22 -4.55 -19.74
CA LYS A 63 -5.00 -5.33 -19.49
C LYS A 63 -4.09 -4.69 -18.44
N PHE A 64 -4.63 -4.37 -17.27
CA PHE A 64 -3.81 -4.03 -16.10
C PHE A 64 -3.77 -5.21 -15.14
N THR A 65 -2.77 -6.05 -15.35
CA THR A 65 -2.43 -7.21 -14.53
C THR A 65 -1.33 -6.75 -13.58
N VAL A 66 -1.69 -6.53 -12.31
CA VAL A 66 -0.75 -6.08 -11.26
C VAL A 66 0.29 -7.16 -10.94
N LEU A 67 -0.04 -8.42 -11.20
CA LEU A 67 0.76 -9.59 -10.84
C LEU A 67 1.09 -10.44 -12.09
N ASN A 68 1.64 -9.81 -13.13
CA ASN A 68 2.04 -10.49 -14.38
C ASN A 68 2.94 -11.70 -14.14
N GLU A 69 3.90 -11.56 -13.23
CA GLU A 69 4.83 -12.62 -12.90
C GLU A 69 4.12 -13.80 -12.23
N LEU A 70 3.09 -13.53 -11.42
CA LEU A 70 2.27 -14.58 -10.79
C LEU A 70 1.40 -15.29 -11.82
N GLU A 71 0.81 -14.56 -12.77
CA GLU A 71 0.05 -15.16 -13.86
C GLU A 71 0.92 -16.06 -14.75
N ALA A 72 2.16 -15.65 -15.03
CA ALA A 72 3.11 -16.47 -15.78
C ALA A 72 3.46 -17.78 -15.04
N VAL A 73 3.71 -17.69 -13.72
CA VAL A 73 3.93 -18.87 -12.87
C VAL A 73 2.71 -19.79 -12.87
N ASP A 74 1.51 -19.25 -12.66
CA ASP A 74 0.27 -20.01 -12.66
C ASP A 74 0.02 -20.72 -14.00
N ALA A 75 0.28 -20.05 -15.12
CA ALA A 75 0.18 -20.64 -16.46
C ALA A 75 1.12 -21.83 -16.62
N SER A 76 2.40 -21.70 -16.24
CA SER A 76 3.36 -22.81 -16.32
C SER A 76 2.97 -23.97 -15.38
N VAL A 77 2.48 -23.69 -14.16
CA VAL A 77 2.05 -24.73 -13.21
C VAL A 77 0.83 -25.49 -13.73
N LYS A 78 -0.16 -24.79 -14.30
CA LYS A 78 -1.36 -25.42 -14.91
C LYS A 78 -1.02 -26.38 -16.03
N ILE A 79 0.08 -26.13 -16.72
CA ILE A 79 0.59 -26.99 -17.79
C ILE A 79 1.38 -28.17 -17.20
N LEU A 80 2.32 -27.90 -16.27
CA LEU A 80 3.21 -28.93 -15.73
C LEU A 80 2.49 -29.95 -14.84
N TYR A 81 1.52 -29.51 -14.02
CA TYR A 81 0.89 -30.36 -13.03
C TYR A 81 0.16 -31.58 -13.64
N PRO A 82 -0.71 -31.42 -14.66
CA PRO A 82 -1.34 -32.55 -15.34
C PRO A 82 -0.33 -33.45 -16.05
N THR A 83 0.66 -32.87 -16.75
CA THR A 83 1.65 -33.63 -17.53
C THR A 83 2.49 -34.55 -16.65
N ILE A 84 2.87 -34.10 -15.46
CA ILE A 84 3.59 -34.93 -14.48
C ILE A 84 2.71 -36.08 -13.98
N GLN A 85 1.38 -35.88 -13.86
CA GLN A 85 0.45 -36.92 -13.41
C GLN A 85 0.19 -38.01 -14.45
N THR A 86 0.14 -37.66 -15.73
CA THR A 86 -0.14 -38.61 -16.83
C THR A 86 1.07 -39.45 -17.23
N GLY A 87 2.27 -39.10 -16.77
CA GLY A 87 3.52 -39.66 -17.26
C GLY A 87 4.00 -38.93 -18.52
N VAL A 88 5.31 -38.95 -18.76
CA VAL A 88 5.97 -38.16 -19.82
C VAL A 88 6.56 -39.12 -20.85
N ASP A 89 6.08 -39.05 -22.09
CA ASP A 89 6.69 -39.76 -23.22
C ASP A 89 7.94 -39.02 -23.72
N THR A 90 8.84 -39.72 -24.39
CA THR A 90 10.14 -39.17 -24.86
C THR A 90 10.02 -37.94 -25.77
N ILE A 91 8.90 -37.79 -26.49
CA ILE A 91 8.61 -36.65 -27.38
C ILE A 91 8.21 -35.40 -26.57
N GLU A 92 7.68 -35.56 -25.35
CA GLU A 92 7.19 -34.46 -24.51
C GLU A 92 8.27 -33.88 -23.59
N ILE A 93 9.42 -34.56 -23.46
CA ILE A 93 10.52 -34.15 -22.57
C ILE A 93 11.06 -32.76 -22.94
N GLU A 94 11.29 -32.49 -24.23
CA GLU A 94 11.87 -31.20 -24.66
C GLU A 94 10.92 -30.03 -24.39
N TRP A 95 9.63 -30.23 -24.65
CA TRP A 95 8.60 -29.23 -24.34
C TRP A 95 8.47 -29.03 -22.82
N LEU A 96 8.52 -30.10 -22.04
CA LEU A 96 8.45 -30.04 -20.58
C LEU A 96 9.63 -29.28 -19.98
N LEU A 97 10.85 -29.53 -20.49
CA LEU A 97 12.05 -28.76 -20.10
C LEU A 97 11.88 -27.27 -20.38
N LYS A 98 11.31 -26.91 -21.53
CA LYS A 98 11.02 -25.51 -21.86
C LYS A 98 10.01 -24.90 -20.89
N THR A 99 8.94 -25.60 -20.54
CA THR A 99 7.95 -25.09 -19.57
C THR A 99 8.54 -24.97 -18.16
N VAL A 100 9.45 -25.85 -17.76
CA VAL A 100 10.18 -25.75 -16.49
C VAL A 100 11.11 -24.53 -16.47
N GLU A 101 11.81 -24.24 -17.56
CA GLU A 101 12.61 -23.02 -17.72
C GLU A 101 11.74 -21.75 -17.63
N GLU A 102 10.58 -21.74 -18.29
CA GLU A 102 9.60 -20.64 -18.21
C GLU A 102 9.07 -20.46 -16.78
N LEU A 103 8.76 -21.56 -16.08
CA LEU A 103 8.34 -21.55 -14.67
C LEU A 103 9.44 -20.94 -13.79
N ARG A 104 10.69 -21.38 -13.98
CA ARG A 104 11.84 -20.87 -13.23
C ARG A 104 11.99 -19.37 -13.43
N ALA A 105 11.99 -18.92 -14.68
CA ALA A 105 12.12 -17.52 -15.02
C ALA A 105 10.96 -16.67 -14.45
N GLY A 106 9.72 -17.17 -14.51
CA GLY A 106 8.56 -16.53 -13.91
C GLY A 106 8.68 -16.44 -12.38
N ALA A 107 9.07 -17.52 -11.72
CA ALA A 107 9.23 -17.59 -10.27
C ALA A 107 10.34 -16.65 -9.77
N GLU A 108 11.45 -16.55 -10.51
CA GLU A 108 12.54 -15.65 -10.18
C GLU A 108 12.11 -14.17 -10.29
N LYS A 109 11.43 -13.80 -11.38
CA LYS A 109 10.86 -12.45 -11.53
C LYS A 109 9.83 -12.13 -10.46
N LEU A 110 8.95 -13.08 -10.13
CA LEU A 110 7.97 -12.93 -9.05
C LEU A 110 8.65 -12.69 -7.70
N SER A 111 9.70 -13.46 -7.39
CA SER A 111 10.50 -13.31 -6.17
C SER A 111 11.17 -11.93 -6.09
N GLN A 112 11.79 -11.48 -7.19
CA GLN A 112 12.40 -10.16 -7.29
C GLN A 112 11.37 -9.04 -7.10
N GLY A 113 10.22 -9.13 -7.78
CA GLY A 113 9.11 -8.18 -7.65
C GLY A 113 8.57 -8.12 -6.22
N ASN A 114 8.39 -9.27 -5.57
CA ASN A 114 7.93 -9.34 -4.18
C ASN A 114 8.95 -8.74 -3.20
N ASN A 115 10.25 -8.94 -3.41
CA ASN A 115 11.29 -8.29 -2.61
C ASN A 115 11.29 -6.76 -2.77
N LEU A 116 11.07 -6.26 -3.99
CA LEU A 116 10.92 -4.82 -4.24
C LEU A 116 9.66 -4.26 -3.56
N LEU A 117 8.54 -4.98 -3.66
CA LEU A 117 7.30 -4.61 -2.99
C LEU A 117 7.48 -4.55 -1.47
N ALA A 118 8.12 -5.56 -0.87
CA ALA A 118 8.41 -5.60 0.56
C ALA A 118 9.23 -4.37 1.00
N LYS A 119 10.32 -4.06 0.29
CA LYS A 119 11.13 -2.85 0.56
C LYS A 119 10.32 -1.56 0.44
N GLY A 120 9.42 -1.48 -0.55
CA GLY A 120 8.54 -0.33 -0.73
C GLY A 120 7.55 -0.17 0.42
N VAL A 121 6.96 -1.27 0.88
CA VAL A 121 6.06 -1.30 2.04
C VAL A 121 6.81 -0.91 3.32
N ASP A 122 7.99 -1.47 3.56
CA ASP A 122 8.83 -1.14 4.71
C ASP A 122 9.18 0.35 4.71
N GLY A 123 9.65 0.89 3.59
CA GLY A 123 9.98 2.32 3.46
C GLY A 123 8.77 3.24 3.65
N PHE A 124 7.58 2.83 3.19
CA PHE A 124 6.34 3.55 3.48
C PHE A 124 6.03 3.57 4.99
N PHE A 125 6.11 2.42 5.66
CA PHE A 125 5.90 2.35 7.11
C PHE A 125 6.94 3.18 7.89
N GLU A 126 8.21 3.15 7.48
CA GLU A 126 9.25 4.01 8.07
C GLU A 126 8.92 5.49 7.92
N ALA A 127 8.46 5.92 6.73
CA ALA A 127 8.07 7.32 6.50
C ALA A 127 6.87 7.75 7.36
N VAL A 128 5.85 6.89 7.48
CA VAL A 128 4.69 7.13 8.36
C VAL A 128 5.11 7.24 9.82
N MET A 129 5.95 6.32 10.30
CA MET A 129 6.43 6.29 11.68
C MET A 129 7.32 7.49 12.01
N THR A 130 8.22 7.86 11.09
CA THR A 130 9.07 9.05 11.21
C THR A 130 8.23 10.31 11.27
N SER A 131 7.23 10.45 10.38
CA SER A 131 6.34 11.61 10.37
C SER A 131 5.55 11.74 11.68
N ARG A 132 5.05 10.62 12.21
CA ARG A 132 4.40 10.58 13.52
C ARG A 132 5.35 11.06 14.62
N ASP A 133 6.57 10.56 14.64
CA ASP A 133 7.56 10.90 15.68
C ASP A 133 7.97 12.38 15.61
N THR A 134 8.11 12.94 14.40
CA THR A 134 8.32 14.38 14.19
C THR A 134 7.13 15.21 14.67
N LEU A 135 5.89 14.80 14.39
CA LEU A 135 4.70 15.52 14.87
C LEU A 135 4.56 15.44 16.40
N LEU A 136 4.91 14.30 17.02
CA LEU A 136 4.87 14.16 18.46
C LEU A 136 5.96 15.00 19.15
N SER A 137 7.13 15.15 18.53
CA SER A 137 8.21 15.97 19.08
C SER A 137 7.90 17.47 18.98
N SER A 138 7.28 17.92 17.88
CA SER A 138 6.87 19.33 17.72
C SER A 138 5.79 19.73 18.72
N VAL A 139 4.79 18.88 18.98
CA VAL A 139 3.75 19.12 20.00
C VAL A 139 4.35 19.22 21.41
N ARG A 140 5.37 18.41 21.72
CA ARG A 140 6.08 18.50 23.01
C ARG A 140 6.86 19.81 23.14
N PHE A 141 7.47 20.27 22.04
CA PHE A 141 8.19 21.54 22.02
C PHE A 141 7.26 22.72 22.30
N ASP A 142 6.11 22.78 21.62
CA ASP A 142 5.11 23.83 21.83
C ASP A 142 4.57 23.85 23.26
N LYS A 143 4.34 22.67 23.86
CA LYS A 143 3.94 22.59 25.27
C LYS A 143 4.97 23.19 26.22
N ILE A 144 6.26 22.91 25.99
CA ILE A 144 7.36 23.46 26.82
C ILE A 144 7.45 24.98 26.66
N VAL A 145 7.30 25.50 25.44
CA VAL A 145 7.30 26.95 25.18
C VAL A 145 6.12 27.62 25.87
N ASN A 146 4.93 27.02 25.82
CA ASN A 146 3.73 27.58 26.43
C ASN A 146 3.75 27.53 27.97
N ASP A 147 4.30 26.46 28.58
CA ASP A 147 4.48 26.41 30.05
C ASP A 147 5.50 27.46 30.53
N ARG A 148 6.56 27.74 29.76
CA ARG A 148 7.54 28.79 30.08
C ARG A 148 6.97 30.20 29.95
N SER A 149 6.11 30.45 28.96
CA SER A 149 5.46 31.77 28.80
C SER A 149 4.42 32.03 29.90
N LEU A 150 3.70 30.99 30.32
CA LEU A 150 2.69 31.08 31.40
C LEU A 150 3.33 31.19 32.80
N GLY A 151 4.53 30.65 33.00
CA GLY A 151 5.32 30.84 34.21
C GLY A 151 5.86 32.26 34.33
N ARG A 152 6.36 32.86 33.24
CA ARG A 152 6.95 34.21 33.25
C ARG A 152 5.92 35.34 33.49
N ASN A 153 4.65 35.13 33.15
CA ASN A 153 3.60 36.13 33.34
C ASN A 153 3.02 36.21 34.76
N ARG A 154 3.32 35.26 35.66
CA ARG A 154 2.85 35.33 37.06
C ARG A 154 3.76 36.16 37.97
N ASP A 155 5.01 36.37 37.58
CA ASP A 155 6.00 37.06 38.40
C ASP A 155 6.01 38.59 38.22
N MET A 156 5.12 39.15 37.38
CA MET A 156 5.09 40.58 37.04
C MET A 156 3.86 41.33 37.55
N GLN A 157 3.06 40.72 38.44
CA GLN A 157 1.86 41.34 39.05
C GLN A 157 1.95 41.44 40.59
N LEU A 158 3.08 41.86 41.16
CA LEU A 158 3.14 42.27 42.56
C LEU A 158 4.24 43.33 42.79
N VAL A 159 3.97 44.59 42.45
CA VAL A 159 4.55 45.74 43.18
C VAL A 159 3.49 46.83 43.18
N HIS A 160 2.99 47.14 44.38
CA HIS A 160 2.07 48.24 44.67
C HIS A 160 2.80 49.33 45.43
#